data_AF-W4KE56-F1
#
_entry.id   AF-W4KE56-F1
#
_cell.length_a   1.000
_cell.length_b   1.000
_cell.length_c   1.000
_cell.angle_alpha   90.00
_cell.angle_beta   90.00
_cell.angle_gamma   90.00
#
_symmetry.space_group_name_H-M   'P 1'
#
loop_
_entity.id
_entity.type
_entity.pdbx_description
1 polymer ?
#
loop_
_entity_poly.entity_id
_entity_poly.type
_entity_poly.pdbx_seq_one_letter_code
_entity_poly.pdbx_strand_id
1 'polypeptide(L)'
;MKVNVSQEELDALQAASLRGAVEGILGGLAISLPLSYLAHRRFPAYRALPPSLKALGIVLVVGPTYAIQTERRGLEFDEERYWTGATKRVIENAKRQEQSQWQKLTPGQKVLQWAKQNQYSVILGSWAVSMAIAGTIVMRDRHQSTSQKVVQARMWAQGLTIGVLVGAGILTHQQRQEAAEHRGVVDHSWKDVLEAEAKEKEQRRIGQLPANAL
;
A
#
# COMPACT_ATOMS: atom_id res chain seq x y z
N MET A 1 10.41 23.98 -19.30
CA MET A 1 9.36 24.58 -18.46
C MET A 1 9.84 24.51 -17.01
N LYS A 2 10.34 25.61 -16.44
CA LYS A 2 10.66 25.66 -15.01
C LYS A 2 9.33 25.79 -14.29
N VAL A 3 8.88 24.71 -13.66
CA VAL A 3 7.71 24.76 -12.76
C VAL A 3 8.18 25.60 -11.57
N ASN A 4 7.66 26.81 -11.44
CA ASN A 4 7.97 27.69 -10.33
C ASN A 4 7.16 27.21 -9.12
N VAL A 5 7.55 26.07 -8.53
CA VAL A 5 7.03 25.64 -7.23
C VAL A 5 7.48 26.69 -6.22
N SER A 6 6.54 27.22 -5.44
CA SER A 6 6.89 28.23 -4.44
C SER A 6 7.76 27.59 -3.35
N GLN A 7 8.70 28.35 -2.80
CA GLN A 7 9.60 27.81 -1.78
C GLN A 7 8.83 27.39 -0.51
N GLU A 8 7.76 28.11 -0.18
CA GLU A 8 6.82 27.75 0.89
C GLU A 8 6.13 26.40 0.66
N GLU A 9 5.82 26.06 -0.59
CA GLU A 9 5.16 24.80 -0.94
C GLU A 9 6.12 23.60 -0.85
N LEU A 10 7.39 23.81 -1.20
CA LEU A 10 8.44 22.81 -0.97
C LEU A 10 8.65 22.58 0.53
N ASP A 11 8.69 23.65 1.33
CA ASP A 11 8.86 23.55 2.77
C ASP A 11 7.65 22.85 3.43
N ALA A 12 6.43 23.13 2.96
CA ALA A 12 5.21 22.47 3.44
C ALA A 12 5.17 20.98 3.09
N LEU A 13 5.53 20.62 1.84
CA LEU A 13 5.66 19.23 1.42
C LEU A 13 6.74 18.50 2.23
N GLN A 14 7.88 19.16 2.49
CA GLN A 14 8.95 18.61 3.30
C GLN A 14 8.49 18.39 4.74
N ALA A 15 7.73 19.31 5.32
CA ALA A 15 7.16 19.16 6.67
C ALA A 15 6.18 17.98 6.75
N ALA A 16 5.29 17.83 5.76
CA ALA A 16 4.37 16.70 5.67
C ALA A 16 5.12 15.36 5.53
N SER A 17 6.13 15.33 4.66
CA SER A 17 6.99 14.15 4.47
C SER A 17 7.76 13.79 5.73
N LEU A 18 8.31 14.78 6.44
CA LEU A 18 9.04 14.58 7.70
C LEU A 18 8.11 14.03 8.79
N ARG A 19 6.87 14.51 8.86
CA ARG A 19 5.86 13.96 9.76
C ARG A 19 5.59 12.48 9.44
N GLY A 20 5.42 12.15 8.15
CA GLY A 20 5.26 10.76 7.70
C GLY A 20 6.45 9.89 8.06
N ALA A 21 7.67 10.38 7.85
CA ALA A 21 8.90 9.71 8.24
C ALA A 21 8.95 9.39 9.74
N VAL A 22 8.66 10.38 10.59
CA VAL A 22 8.66 10.21 12.05
C VAL A 22 7.60 9.19 12.48
N GLU A 23 6.37 9.30 11.97
CA GLU A 23 5.29 8.36 12.26
C GLU A 23 5.63 6.94 11.80
N GLY A 24 6.24 6.79 10.62
CA GLY A 24 6.68 5.51 10.08
C GLY A 24 7.78 4.87 10.92
N ILE A 25 8.79 5.64 11.33
CA ILE A 25 9.87 5.16 12.21
C ILE A 25 9.31 4.73 13.56
N LEU A 26 8.50 5.57 14.20
CA LEU A 26 7.92 5.27 15.51
C LEU A 26 7.00 4.05 15.43
N GLY A 27 6.15 3.96 14.40
CA GLY A 27 5.30 2.80 14.16
C GLY A 27 6.10 1.52 13.91
N GLY A 28 7.15 1.60 13.09
CA GLY A 28 8.06 0.47 12.81
C GLY A 28 8.79 -0.01 14.06
N LEU A 29 9.29 0.90 14.90
CA LEU A 29 9.95 0.58 16.16
C LEU A 29 8.97 0.00 17.19
N ALA A 30 7.76 0.54 17.28
CA ALA A 30 6.72 0.05 18.18
C ALA A 30 6.32 -1.41 17.89
N ILE A 31 6.50 -1.88 16.65
CA ILE A 31 6.26 -3.28 16.27
C ILE A 31 7.53 -4.14 16.41
N SER A 32 8.65 -3.66 15.85
CA SER A 32 9.88 -4.46 15.74
C SER A 32 10.58 -4.68 17.08
N LEU A 33 10.56 -3.71 18.00
CA LEU A 33 11.20 -3.85 19.31
C LEU A 33 10.50 -4.89 20.19
N PRO A 34 9.16 -4.87 20.37
CA PRO A 34 8.47 -5.93 21.12
C PRO A 34 8.63 -7.31 20.50
N LEU A 35 8.59 -7.41 19.16
CA LEU A 35 8.83 -8.69 18.46
C LEU A 35 10.25 -9.21 18.70
N SER A 36 11.26 -8.34 18.60
CA SER A 36 12.65 -8.70 18.90
C SER A 36 12.82 -9.14 20.35
N TYR A 37 12.20 -8.44 21.29
CA TYR A 37 12.22 -8.78 22.71
C TYR A 37 11.56 -10.14 23.00
N LEU A 38 10.36 -10.37 22.45
CA LEU A 38 9.65 -11.63 22.60
C LEU A 38 10.44 -12.79 21.99
N ALA A 39 11.04 -12.57 20.82
CA ALA A 39 11.88 -13.55 20.15
C ALA A 39 13.13 -13.88 20.98
N HIS A 40 13.75 -12.88 21.60
CA HIS A 40 14.89 -13.05 22.49
C HIS A 40 14.55 -13.91 23.72
N ARG A 41 13.34 -13.76 24.27
CA ARG A 41 12.88 -14.53 25.43
C ARG A 41 12.51 -15.97 25.06
N ARG A 42 11.89 -16.20 23.90
CA ARG A 42 11.24 -17.48 23.56
C ARG A 42 12.11 -18.40 22.69
N PHE A 43 13.02 -17.85 21.89
CA PHE A 43 13.81 -18.64 20.93
C PHE A 43 15.32 -18.61 21.28
N PRO A 44 15.90 -19.74 21.72
CA PRO A 44 17.32 -19.83 22.02
C PRO A 44 18.22 -19.46 20.83
N ALA A 45 17.78 -19.81 19.61
CA ALA A 45 18.46 -19.46 18.37
C ALA A 45 18.55 -17.93 18.17
N TYR A 46 17.48 -17.19 18.46
CA TYR A 46 17.49 -15.73 18.35
C TYR A 46 18.38 -15.08 19.42
N ARG A 47 18.42 -15.65 20.63
CA ARG A 47 19.31 -15.17 21.69
C ARG A 47 20.79 -15.25 21.28
N ALA A 48 21.18 -16.34 20.60
CA ALA A 48 22.53 -16.57 20.11
C ALA A 48 22.94 -15.68 18.91
N LEU A 49 22.00 -14.95 18.28
CA LEU A 49 22.33 -14.07 17.16
C LEU A 49 23.21 -12.87 17.62
N PRO A 50 24.22 -12.49 16.82
CA PRO A 50 24.97 -11.26 16.99
C PRO A 50 24.05 -10.02 17.06
N PRO A 51 24.43 -8.97 17.81
CA PRO A 51 23.65 -7.73 17.88
C PRO A 51 23.37 -7.09 16.52
N SER A 52 24.31 -7.19 15.58
CA SER A 52 24.17 -6.67 14.21
C SER A 52 23.01 -7.31 13.44
N LEU A 53 22.83 -8.63 13.54
CA LEU A 53 21.71 -9.33 12.89
C LEU A 53 20.36 -9.02 13.55
N LYS A 54 20.35 -8.76 14.86
CA LYS A 54 19.14 -8.31 15.57
C LYS A 54 18.74 -6.90 15.11
N ALA A 55 19.71 -5.99 15.01
CA ALA A 55 19.50 -4.65 14.49
C ALA A 55 19.03 -4.66 13.03
N LEU A 56 19.60 -5.53 12.19
CA LEU A 56 19.16 -5.71 10.80
C LEU A 56 17.68 -6.09 10.73
N GLY A 57 17.22 -7.02 11.58
CA GLY A 57 15.81 -7.40 11.63
C GLY A 57 14.88 -6.23 11.98
N ILE A 58 15.32 -5.33 12.86
CA ILE A 58 14.57 -4.10 13.20
C ILE A 58 14.52 -3.16 12.00
N VAL A 59 15.67 -2.91 11.35
CA VAL A 59 15.78 -2.03 10.18
C VAL A 59 14.93 -2.52 9.01
N LEU A 60 14.82 -3.84 8.81
CA LEU A 60 13.97 -4.43 7.77
C LEU A 60 12.48 -4.15 7.95
N VAL A 61 12.03 -3.78 9.16
CA VAL A 61 10.65 -3.35 9.43
C VAL A 61 10.55 -1.83 9.39
N VAL A 62 11.50 -1.13 10.01
CA VAL A 62 11.50 0.34 10.11
C VAL A 62 11.69 1.01 8.75
N GLY A 63 12.58 0.50 7.90
CA GLY A 63 12.86 1.09 6.58
C GLY A 63 11.63 1.16 5.68
N PRO A 64 10.92 0.04 5.45
CA PRO A 64 9.69 0.06 4.66
C PRO A 64 8.57 0.91 5.28
N THR A 65 8.39 0.86 6.61
CA THR A 65 7.33 1.65 7.29
C THR A 65 7.60 3.15 7.22
N TYR A 66 8.86 3.57 7.34
CA TYR A 66 9.32 4.93 7.06
C TYR A 66 8.93 5.36 5.63
N ALA A 67 9.30 4.57 4.61
CA ALA A 67 9.06 4.93 3.22
C ALA A 67 7.57 5.04 2.91
N ILE A 68 6.78 4.05 3.33
CA ILE A 68 5.33 4.00 3.10
C ILE A 68 4.63 5.19 3.76
N GLN A 69 4.95 5.51 5.03
CA GLN A 69 4.29 6.62 5.71
C GLN A 69 4.71 7.99 5.17
N THR A 70 5.96 8.14 4.73
CA THR A 70 6.43 9.36 4.07
C THR A 70 5.63 9.61 2.79
N GLU A 71 5.54 8.60 1.92
CA GLU A 71 4.76 8.67 0.68
C GLU A 71 3.29 8.99 0.96
N ARG A 72 2.69 8.30 1.95
CA ARG A 72 1.28 8.48 2.29
C ARG A 72 0.97 9.91 2.75
N ARG A 73 1.84 10.53 3.56
CA ARG A 73 1.67 11.92 4.00
C ARG A 73 1.93 12.92 2.89
N GLY A 74 2.83 12.61 1.95
CA GLY A 74 3.03 13.40 0.74
C GLY A 74 1.76 13.43 -0.12
N LEU A 75 1.17 12.26 -0.38
CA LEU A 75 -0.08 12.15 -1.14
C LEU A 75 -1.26 12.83 -0.44
N GLU A 76 -1.34 12.75 0.90
CA GLU A 76 -2.37 13.44 1.69
C GLU A 76 -2.23 14.96 1.57
N PHE A 77 -1.00 15.49 1.61
CA PHE A 77 -0.73 16.90 1.38
C PHE A 77 -1.17 17.35 -0.02
N ASP A 78 -0.84 16.57 -1.05
CA ASP A 78 -1.23 16.88 -2.43
C ASP A 78 -2.76 16.84 -2.62
N GLU A 79 -3.44 15.85 -2.03
CA GLU A 79 -4.90 15.74 -2.04
C GLU A 79 -5.54 16.96 -1.35
N GLU A 80 -5.05 17.39 -0.19
CA GLU A 80 -5.58 18.56 0.51
C GLU A 80 -5.33 19.87 -0.23
N ARG A 81 -4.17 20.01 -0.88
CA ARG A 81 -3.74 21.27 -1.50
C ARG A 81 -4.29 21.45 -2.92
N TYR A 82 -4.25 20.42 -3.74
CA TYR A 82 -4.58 20.51 -5.17
C TYR A 82 -6.00 20.04 -5.49
N TRP A 83 -6.59 19.13 -4.71
CA TRP A 83 -7.94 18.64 -4.99
C TRP A 83 -8.98 19.54 -4.33
N THR A 84 -9.25 20.68 -4.96
CA THR A 84 -10.28 21.65 -4.53
C THR A 84 -11.42 21.76 -5.53
N GLY A 85 -12.61 22.20 -5.07
CA GLY A 85 -13.75 22.52 -5.94
C GLY A 85 -14.36 21.33 -6.70
N ALA A 86 -14.55 21.50 -8.01
CA ALA A 86 -15.12 20.53 -8.95
C ALA A 86 -14.39 19.18 -8.94
N THR A 87 -13.06 19.17 -8.97
CA THR A 87 -12.23 17.95 -9.03
C THR A 87 -12.49 17.05 -7.83
N LYS A 88 -12.52 17.62 -6.62
CA LYS A 88 -12.83 16.88 -5.39
C LYS A 88 -14.22 16.24 -5.43
N ARG A 89 -15.23 16.96 -5.94
CA ARG A 89 -16.61 16.47 -6.05
C ARG A 89 -16.72 15.29 -7.01
N VAL A 90 -16.02 15.34 -8.15
CA VAL A 90 -15.99 14.23 -9.11
C VAL A 90 -15.38 12.97 -8.49
N ILE A 91 -14.22 13.13 -7.83
CA ILE A 91 -13.54 12.02 -7.14
C ILE A 91 -14.41 11.44 -6.02
N GLU A 92 -15.05 12.28 -5.21
CA GLU A 92 -15.92 11.83 -4.13
C GLU A 92 -17.17 11.10 -4.65
N ASN A 93 -17.77 11.59 -5.75
CA ASN A 93 -18.90 10.92 -6.40
C ASN A 93 -18.48 9.54 -6.94
N ALA A 94 -17.30 9.42 -7.55
CA ALA A 94 -16.77 8.14 -7.99
C ALA A 94 -16.54 7.18 -6.79
N LYS A 95 -15.93 7.66 -5.69
CA LYS A 95 -15.77 6.88 -4.44
C LYS A 95 -17.12 6.42 -3.87
N ARG A 96 -18.16 7.27 -3.88
CA ARG A 96 -19.51 6.91 -3.43
C ARG A 96 -20.15 5.85 -4.31
N GLN A 97 -19.97 5.95 -5.64
CA GLN A 97 -20.47 4.93 -6.56
C GLN A 97 -19.78 3.59 -6.30
N GLU A 98 -18.45 3.56 -6.15
CA GLU A 98 -17.72 2.35 -5.80
C GLU A 98 -18.20 1.75 -4.47
N GLN A 99 -18.38 2.58 -3.43
CA GLN A 99 -18.93 2.13 -2.15
C GLN A 99 -20.36 1.57 -2.29
N SER A 100 -21.20 2.17 -3.13
CA SER A 100 -22.55 1.67 -3.38
C SER A 100 -22.53 0.30 -4.07
N GLN A 101 -21.58 0.08 -4.99
CA GLN A 101 -21.37 -1.22 -5.63
C GLN A 101 -20.84 -2.24 -4.64
N TRP A 102 -19.85 -1.84 -3.83
CA TRP A 102 -19.29 -2.65 -2.75
C TRP A 102 -20.36 -3.14 -1.77
N GLN A 103 -21.30 -2.28 -1.37
CA GLN A 103 -22.37 -2.64 -0.45
C GLN A 103 -23.31 -3.71 -1.02
N LYS A 104 -23.52 -3.74 -2.35
CA LYS A 104 -24.35 -4.74 -3.04
C LYS A 104 -23.70 -6.12 -3.13
N LEU A 105 -22.40 -6.23 -2.85
CA LEU A 105 -21.68 -7.49 -2.94
C LEU A 105 -21.91 -8.39 -1.73
N THR A 106 -21.96 -9.68 -2.00
CA THR A 106 -21.94 -10.72 -0.97
C THR A 106 -20.58 -10.73 -0.23
N PRO A 107 -20.52 -11.26 1.01
CA PRO A 107 -19.25 -11.29 1.77
C PRO A 107 -18.10 -11.97 1.04
N GLY A 108 -18.36 -13.08 0.33
CA GLY A 108 -17.34 -13.76 -0.46
C GLY A 108 -16.83 -12.92 -1.64
N GLN A 109 -17.73 -12.23 -2.34
CA GLN A 109 -17.37 -11.30 -3.42
C GLN A 109 -16.57 -10.10 -2.90
N LYS A 110 -16.90 -9.59 -1.71
CA LYS A 110 -16.12 -8.52 -1.06
C LYS A 110 -14.69 -8.97 -0.78
N VAL A 111 -14.50 -10.16 -0.20
CA VAL A 111 -13.15 -10.70 0.04
C VAL A 111 -12.38 -10.86 -1.27
N LEU A 112 -13.03 -11.41 -2.30
CA LEU A 112 -12.41 -11.58 -3.61
C LEU A 112 -12.02 -10.24 -4.24
N GLN A 113 -12.91 -9.25 -4.23
CA GLN A 113 -12.63 -7.93 -4.78
C GLN A 113 -11.52 -7.22 -4.00
N TRP A 114 -11.54 -7.29 -2.67
CA TRP A 114 -10.45 -6.76 -1.84
C TRP A 114 -9.11 -7.40 -2.18
N ALA A 115 -9.09 -8.72 -2.34
CA ALA A 115 -7.88 -9.46 -2.68
C ALA A 115 -7.34 -9.09 -4.07
N LYS A 116 -8.22 -8.87 -5.05
CA LYS A 116 -7.85 -8.38 -6.38
C LYS A 116 -7.27 -6.96 -6.33
N GLN A 117 -7.92 -6.04 -5.61
CA GLN A 117 -7.43 -4.66 -5.43
C GLN A 117 -6.08 -4.60 -4.70
N ASN A 118 -5.85 -5.52 -3.76
CA ASN A 118 -4.64 -5.57 -2.93
C ASN A 118 -3.73 -6.75 -3.30
N GLN A 119 -3.68 -7.13 -4.58
CA GLN A 119 -3.01 -8.35 -5.05
C GLN A 119 -1.59 -8.52 -4.51
N TYR A 120 -0.76 -7.47 -4.57
CA TYR A 120 0.63 -7.54 -4.13
C TYR A 120 0.73 -7.75 -2.62
N SER A 121 -0.13 -7.08 -1.85
CA SER A 121 -0.21 -7.24 -0.39
C SER A 121 -0.67 -8.65 -0.03
N VAL A 122 -1.64 -9.22 -0.76
CA VAL A 122 -2.10 -10.60 -0.53
C VAL A 122 -1.03 -11.60 -0.90
N ILE A 123 -0.33 -11.42 -2.02
CA ILE A 123 0.76 -12.31 -2.46
C ILE A 123 1.89 -12.29 -1.43
N LEU A 124 2.38 -11.10 -1.06
CA LEU A 124 3.46 -10.94 -0.08
C LEU A 124 3.04 -11.41 1.31
N GLY A 125 1.82 -11.10 1.74
CA GLY A 125 1.28 -11.56 3.02
C GLY A 125 1.14 -13.07 3.08
N SER A 126 0.60 -13.69 2.03
CA SER A 126 0.47 -15.16 1.94
C SER A 126 1.83 -15.84 1.90
N TRP A 127 2.81 -15.25 1.22
CA TRP A 127 4.20 -15.73 1.24
C TRP A 127 4.77 -15.69 2.66
N ALA A 128 4.66 -14.56 3.35
CA ALA A 128 5.18 -14.37 4.69
C ALA A 128 4.52 -15.33 5.69
N VAL A 129 3.20 -15.50 5.62
CA VAL A 129 2.44 -16.48 6.42
C VAL A 129 2.91 -17.89 6.13
N SER A 130 3.07 -18.26 4.85
CA SER A 130 3.54 -19.60 4.47
C SER A 130 4.95 -19.88 4.98
N MET A 131 5.85 -18.88 4.89
CA MET A 131 7.21 -18.95 5.45
C MET A 131 7.19 -19.13 6.97
N ALA A 132 6.31 -18.42 7.68
CA ALA A 132 6.17 -18.53 9.12
C ALA A 132 5.63 -19.92 9.55
N ILE A 133 4.64 -20.45 8.83
CA ILE A 133 4.10 -21.79 9.05
C ILE A 133 5.18 -22.85 8.78
N ALA A 134 5.83 -22.79 7.61
CA ALA A 134 6.91 -23.71 7.24
C ALA A 134 8.05 -23.67 8.27
N GLY A 135 8.48 -22.47 8.68
CA GLY A 135 9.49 -22.29 9.71
C GLY A 135 9.07 -22.90 11.05
N THR A 136 7.81 -22.73 11.46
CA THR A 136 7.28 -23.33 12.68
C THR A 136 7.30 -24.87 12.61
N ILE A 137 6.91 -25.45 11.47
CA ILE A 137 6.95 -26.90 11.24
C ILE A 137 8.38 -27.42 11.35
N VAL A 138 9.33 -26.81 10.64
CA VAL A 138 10.76 -27.21 10.64
C VAL A 138 11.38 -27.06 12.03
N MET A 139 11.05 -25.99 12.77
CA MET A 139 11.59 -25.78 14.11
C MET A 139 11.02 -26.74 15.15
N ARG A 140 9.76 -27.18 15.00
CA ARG A 140 9.07 -28.08 15.95
C ARG A 140 9.56 -29.53 15.89
N ASP A 141 10.18 -29.95 14.78
CA ASP A 141 10.72 -31.31 14.69
C ASP A 141 11.95 -31.50 15.58
N ARG A 142 11.85 -32.38 16.58
CA ARG A 142 12.90 -32.65 17.57
C ARG A 142 13.91 -33.70 17.11
N HIS A 143 13.62 -34.45 16.05
CA HIS A 143 14.46 -35.57 15.60
C HIS A 143 15.51 -35.14 14.55
N GLN A 144 15.53 -33.87 14.16
CA GLN A 144 16.47 -33.34 13.18
C GLN A 144 17.57 -32.49 13.82
N SER A 145 18.80 -32.67 13.34
CA SER A 145 19.93 -31.80 13.68
C SER A 145 19.74 -30.38 13.13
N THR A 146 20.43 -29.40 13.72
CA THR A 146 20.38 -28.00 13.29
C THR A 146 20.77 -27.84 11.81
N SER A 147 21.75 -28.60 11.33
CA SER A 147 22.18 -28.58 9.92
C SER A 147 21.08 -29.05 8.98
N GLN A 148 20.34 -30.10 9.34
CA GLN A 148 19.22 -30.59 8.53
C GLN A 148 18.07 -29.58 8.46
N LYS A 149 17.75 -28.93 9.59
CA LYS A 149 16.74 -27.86 9.62
C LYS A 149 17.07 -26.70 8.69
N VAL A 150 18.34 -26.31 8.62
CA VAL A 150 18.80 -25.25 7.70
C VAL A 150 18.62 -25.66 6.24
N VAL A 151 18.96 -26.90 5.88
CA VAL A 151 18.76 -27.41 4.52
C VAL A 151 17.27 -27.45 4.18
N GLN A 152 16.42 -27.94 5.09
CA GLN A 152 14.98 -27.95 4.89
C GLN A 152 14.40 -26.55 4.73
N ALA A 153 14.81 -25.60 5.59
CA ALA A 153 14.36 -24.22 5.50
C ALA A 153 14.67 -23.60 4.12
N ARG A 154 15.84 -23.91 3.55
CA ARG A 154 16.19 -23.47 2.18
C ARG A 154 15.29 -24.08 1.12
N MET A 155 15.01 -25.38 1.20
CA MET A 155 14.10 -26.05 0.25
C MET A 155 12.67 -25.48 0.33
N TRP A 156 12.14 -25.26 1.53
CA TRP A 156 10.86 -24.61 1.74
C TRP A 156 10.85 -23.19 1.16
N ALA A 157 11.88 -22.38 1.44
CA ALA A 157 11.96 -21.03 0.91
C ALA A 157 11.96 -20.99 -0.62
N GLN A 158 12.72 -21.88 -1.26
CA GLN A 158 12.75 -22.01 -2.72
C GLN A 158 11.39 -22.42 -3.28
N GLY A 159 10.78 -23.48 -2.74
CA GLY A 159 9.47 -23.96 -3.20
C GLY A 159 8.36 -22.93 -3.01
N LEU A 160 8.33 -22.25 -1.87
CA LEU A 160 7.35 -21.20 -1.58
C LEU A 160 7.52 -19.99 -2.52
N THR A 161 8.75 -19.62 -2.85
CA THR A 161 9.03 -18.53 -3.80
C THR A 161 8.51 -18.88 -5.19
N ILE A 162 8.75 -20.11 -5.67
CA ILE A 162 8.23 -20.56 -6.96
C ILE A 162 6.70 -20.57 -6.95
N GLY A 163 6.08 -21.12 -5.89
CA GLY A 163 4.62 -21.14 -5.76
C GLY A 163 4.00 -19.74 -5.78
N VAL A 164 4.67 -18.78 -5.13
CA VAL A 164 4.26 -17.37 -5.14
C VAL A 164 4.39 -16.74 -6.52
N LEU A 165 5.48 -16.99 -7.25
CA LEU A 165 5.64 -16.49 -8.62
C LEU A 165 4.56 -17.05 -9.56
N VAL A 166 4.23 -18.33 -9.43
CA VAL A 166 3.15 -18.96 -10.20
C VAL A 166 1.80 -18.32 -9.83
N GLY A 167 1.49 -18.19 -8.54
CA GLY A 167 0.27 -17.55 -8.08
C GLY A 167 0.13 -16.10 -8.55
N ALA A 168 1.21 -15.31 -8.45
CA ALA A 168 1.27 -13.95 -8.95
C ALA A 168 1.07 -13.89 -10.48
N GLY A 169 1.67 -14.82 -11.22
CA GLY A 169 1.51 -14.94 -12.66
C GLY A 169 0.06 -15.24 -13.07
N ILE A 170 -0.60 -16.18 -12.38
CA ILE A 170 -2.02 -16.50 -12.60
C ILE A 170 -2.89 -15.27 -12.34
N LEU A 171 -2.69 -14.60 -11.20
CA LEU A 171 -3.49 -13.43 -10.82
C LEU A 171 -3.30 -12.27 -11.81
N THR A 172 -2.06 -12.02 -12.21
CA THR A 172 -1.73 -11.00 -13.23
C THR A 172 -2.37 -11.35 -14.58
N HIS A 173 -2.37 -12.63 -14.96
CA HIS A 173 -2.99 -13.07 -16.21
C HIS A 173 -4.51 -12.89 -16.19
N GLN A 174 -5.17 -13.26 -15.09
CA GLN A 174 -6.61 -13.03 -14.91
C GLN A 174 -6.96 -11.54 -15.00
N GLN A 175 -6.18 -10.68 -14.34
CA GLN A 175 -6.41 -9.24 -14.41
C GLN A 175 -6.22 -8.69 -15.83
N ARG A 176 -5.24 -9.21 -16.59
CA ARG A 176 -5.05 -8.84 -18.00
C ARG A 176 -6.22 -9.30 -18.87
N GLN A 177 -6.80 -10.47 -18.60
CA GLN A 177 -7.99 -10.94 -19.30
C GLN A 177 -9.20 -10.04 -19.01
N GLU A 178 -9.47 -9.73 -17.73
CA GLU A 178 -10.55 -8.80 -17.33
C GLU A 178 -10.36 -7.42 -17.98
N ALA A 179 -9.13 -6.90 -17.97
CA ALA A 179 -8.81 -5.63 -18.63
C ALA A 179 -8.96 -5.71 -20.16
N ALA A 180 -8.71 -6.86 -20.78
CA ALA A 180 -8.94 -7.08 -22.21
C ALA A 180 -10.42 -7.19 -22.55
N GLU A 181 -11.24 -7.76 -21.66
CA GLU A 181 -12.70 -7.78 -21.79
C GLU A 181 -13.30 -6.38 -21.62
N HIS A 182 -12.70 -5.53 -20.77
CA HIS A 182 -13.17 -4.17 -20.49
C HIS A 182 -12.51 -3.10 -21.36
N ARG A 183 -11.64 -3.49 -22.31
CA ARG A 183 -10.90 -2.58 -23.21
C ARG A 183 -11.78 -1.66 -24.06
N GLY A 184 -13.06 -2.00 -24.25
CA GLY A 184 -14.03 -1.17 -24.97
C GLY A 184 -14.54 0.05 -24.17
N VAL A 185 -14.33 0.07 -22.84
CA VAL A 185 -14.71 1.19 -21.98
C VAL A 185 -13.50 2.10 -21.83
N VAL A 186 -13.41 3.12 -22.68
CA VAL A 186 -12.37 4.15 -22.58
C VAL A 186 -12.60 4.91 -21.27
N ASP A 187 -11.58 4.97 -20.41
CA ASP A 187 -11.63 5.75 -19.18
C ASP A 187 -11.68 7.25 -19.53
N HIS A 188 -12.84 7.86 -19.30
CA HIS A 188 -13.09 9.28 -19.52
C HIS A 188 -13.07 10.10 -18.23
N SER A 189 -12.54 9.56 -17.12
CA SER A 189 -12.44 10.27 -15.84
C SER A 189 -11.76 11.65 -15.95
N TRP A 190 -10.71 11.78 -16.77
CA TRP A 190 -10.06 13.06 -17.06
C TRP A 190 -10.99 14.06 -17.75
N LYS A 191 -11.85 13.58 -18.65
CA LYS A 191 -12.84 14.41 -19.34
C LYS A 191 -13.90 14.91 -18.34
N ASP A 192 -14.36 14.04 -17.44
CA ASP A 192 -15.33 14.41 -16.41
C ASP A 192 -14.77 15.49 -15.47
N VAL A 193 -13.49 15.40 -15.11
CA VAL A 193 -12.79 16.42 -14.32
C VAL A 193 -12.71 17.75 -15.08
N LEU A 194 -12.29 17.74 -16.34
CA LEU A 194 -12.18 18.94 -17.18
C LEU A 194 -13.54 19.62 -17.40
N GLU A 195 -14.60 18.84 -17.66
CA GLU A 195 -15.96 19.36 -17.80
C GLU A 195 -16.47 19.97 -16.49
N ALA A 196 -16.17 19.34 -15.35
CA ALA A 196 -16.57 19.87 -14.05
C ALA A 196 -15.84 21.18 -13.72
N GLU A 197 -14.54 21.30 -14.04
CA GLU A 197 -13.80 22.56 -13.92
C GLU A 197 -14.33 23.65 -14.85
N ALA A 198 -14.66 23.31 -16.10
CA ALA A 198 -15.21 24.26 -17.07
C ALA A 198 -16.55 24.84 -16.58
N LYS A 199 -17.45 23.99 -16.08
CA LYS A 199 -18.72 24.41 -15.47
C LYS A 199 -18.52 25.31 -14.26
N GLU A 200 -17.55 25.02 -13.40
CA GLU A 200 -17.26 25.87 -12.24
C GLU A 200 -16.71 27.24 -12.65
N LYS A 201 -15.82 27.30 -13.65
CA LYS A 201 -15.33 28.57 -14.21
C LYS A 201 -16.46 29.41 -14.80
N GLU A 202 -17.39 28.77 -15.51
CA GLU A 202 -18.56 29.45 -16.08
C GLU A 202 -19.51 29.99 -14.99
N GLN A 203 -19.78 29.20 -13.94
CA GLN A 203 -20.56 29.66 -12.79
C GLN A 203 -19.90 30.84 -12.05
N ARG A 204 -18.58 30.80 -11.86
CA ARG A 204 -17.83 31.92 -11.28
C ARG A 204 -17.91 33.17 -12.16
N ARG A 205 -17.82 33.01 -13.49
CA ARG A 205 -17.93 34.11 -14.45
C ARG A 205 -19.33 34.74 -14.45
N ILE A 206 -20.39 33.93 -14.41
CA ILE A 206 -21.78 34.41 -14.35
C ILE A 206 -22.05 35.13 -13.03
N GLY A 207 -21.56 34.60 -11.90
CA GLY A 207 -21.71 35.25 -10.58
C GLY A 207 -20.91 36.55 -10.40
N GLN A 208 -19.95 36.84 -11.29
CA GLN A 208 -19.15 38.07 -11.29
C GLN A 208 -19.70 39.15 -12.24
N LEU A 209 -20.76 38.86 -13.01
CA LEU A 209 -21.42 39.88 -13.84
C LEU A 209 -22.11 40.89 -12.92
N PRO A 210 -21.81 42.20 -13.03
CA PRO A 210 -22.48 43.21 -12.21
C PRO A 210 -23.97 43.21 -12.50
N ALA A 211 -24.80 43.36 -11.46
CA ALA A 211 -26.26 43.33 -11.51
C ALA A 211 -26.93 44.40 -12.42
N ASN A 212 -26.14 45.18 -13.16
CA ASN A 212 -26.58 46.25 -14.06
C ASN A 212 -26.57 45.86 -15.55
N ALA A 213 -26.45 44.57 -15.88
CA ALA A 213 -26.41 44.07 -17.26
C ALA A 213 -27.63 43.21 -17.67
N LEU A 214 -28.74 43.33 -16.93
CA LEU A 214 -30.07 42.81 -17.27
C LEU A 214 -31.05 43.98 -17.33
#